data_AF-A0A2U1Q4P0-F1
#
_entry.id   AF-A0A2U1Q4P0-F1
#
_cell.length_a   1.000
_cell.length_b   1.000
_cell.length_c   1.000
_cell.angle_alpha   90.00
_cell.angle_beta   90.00
_cell.angle_gamma   90.00
#
_symmetry.space_group_name_H-M   'P 1'
#
loop_
_entity.id
_entity.type
_entity.pdbx_description
1 polymer ?
#
loop_
_entity_poly.entity_id
_entity_poly.type
_entity_poly.pdbx_seq_one_letter_code
_entity_poly.pdbx_strand_id
1 'polypeptide(L)' 'MKIKGGDYIPDGPGSVEIIPDEPDDLWLAYNLILPGDTVMADTKRLGAPTHCRIDFSNTTNFITETYPT' A
#
# COMPACT_ATOMS: atom_id res chain seq x y z
N MET A 1 -4.48 10.59 -10.75
CA MET A 1 -3.51 9.97 -9.82
C MET A 1 -2.26 10.84 -9.79
N LYS A 2 -1.67 11.07 -8.62
CA LYS A 2 -0.38 11.75 -8.49
C LYS A 2 0.66 10.82 -7.87
N ILE A 3 1.86 10.83 -8.41
CA ILE A 3 3.02 10.16 -7.83
C ILE A 3 3.78 11.20 -7.01
N LYS A 4 3.88 10.99 -5.70
CA LYS A 4 4.52 11.93 -4.78
C LYS A 4 6.03 11.71 -4.70
N GLY A 5 6.47 10.46 -4.85
CA GLY A 5 7.87 10.08 -4.81
C GLY A 5 8.02 8.57 -4.83
N GLY A 6 9.26 8.09 -4.85
CA GLY A 6 9.56 6.67 -4.87
C GLY A 6 11.03 6.43 -5.15
N ASP A 7 11.48 5.22 -4.83
CA ASP A 7 12.78 4.70 -5.24
C ASP A 7 12.54 3.48 -6.11
N TYR A 8 13.24 3.37 -7.23
CA TYR A 8 13.08 2.27 -8.15
C TYR A 8 14.41 1.92 -8.78
N ILE A 9 14.79 0.66 -8.60
CA ILE A 9 15.91 0.05 -9.31
C ILE A 9 15.32 -0.74 -10.48
N PRO A 10 15.75 -0.49 -11.73
CA PRO A 10 15.33 -1.28 -12.88
C PRO A 10 15.51 -2.78 -12.61
N ASP A 11 14.44 -3.56 -12.84
CA ASP A 11 14.37 -5.01 -12.58
C ASP A 11 14.67 -5.43 -11.12
N GLY A 12 14.65 -4.48 -10.18
CA GLY A 12 14.91 -4.68 -8.76
C GLY A 12 13.73 -4.26 -7.88
N PRO A 13 13.91 -4.32 -6.55
CA PRO A 13 12.90 -3.81 -5.62
C PRO A 13 12.74 -2.30 -5.78
N GLY A 14 11.52 -1.83 -5.57
CA GLY A 14 11.19 -0.41 -5.59
C GLY A 14 10.01 -0.10 -4.68
N SER A 15 9.79 1.18 -4.46
CA SER A 15 8.67 1.72 -3.70
C SER A 15 8.15 2.96 -4.41
N VAL A 16 6.83 3.14 -4.42
CA VAL A 16 6.17 4.31 -5.00
C VAL A 16 5.11 4.80 -4.03
N GLU A 17 5.15 6.09 -3.73
CA GLU A 17 4.11 6.79 -2.98
C GLU A 17 3.13 7.43 -3.97
N ILE A 18 1.87 7.00 -3.92
CA ILE A 18 0.79 7.45 -4.78
C ILE A 18 -0.31 8.15 -3.98
N ILE A 19 -0.92 9.18 -4.57
CA ILE A 19 -2.12 9.84 -4.07
C ILE A 19 -3.20 9.72 -5.16
N PRO A 20 -4.24 8.90 -4.96
CA PRO A 20 -5.39 8.89 -5.85
C PRO A 20 -6.23 10.17 -5.65
N ASP A 21 -6.58 10.85 -6.73
CA ASP A 21 -7.40 12.08 -6.71
C ASP A 21 -8.83 11.79 -7.22
N GLU A 22 -8.96 10.89 -8.21
CA GLU A 22 -10.21 10.55 -8.89
C GLU A 22 -10.61 9.09 -8.65
N PRO A 23 -11.91 8.73 -8.75
CA PRO A 23 -12.35 7.34 -8.57
C PRO A 23 -11.67 6.33 -9.50
N ASP A 24 -11.38 6.73 -10.74
CA ASP A 24 -10.72 5.88 -11.74
C ASP A 24 -9.26 5.56 -11.36
N ASP A 25 -8.63 6.38 -10.52
CA ASP A 25 -7.29 6.12 -10.00
C ASP A 25 -7.25 4.89 -9.09
N LEU A 26 -8.37 4.59 -8.41
CA LEU A 26 -8.48 3.41 -7.56
C LEU A 26 -8.49 2.13 -8.41
N TRP A 27 -9.06 2.19 -9.61
CA TRP A 27 -9.00 1.08 -10.56
C TRP A 27 -7.56 0.84 -11.01
N LEU A 28 -6.81 1.90 -11.28
CA LEU A 28 -5.40 1.79 -11.63
C LEU A 28 -4.57 1.24 -10.44
N ALA A 29 -4.77 1.77 -9.23
CA ALA A 29 -4.08 1.31 -8.03
C ALA A 29 -4.33 -0.17 -7.75
N TYR A 30 -5.57 -0.65 -7.96
CA TYR A 30 -5.92 -2.06 -7.81
C TYR A 30 -5.11 -2.96 -8.75
N ASN A 31 -4.91 -2.54 -9.99
CA ASN A 31 -4.16 -3.32 -10.99
C ASN A 31 -2.64 -3.28 -10.78
N LEU A 32 -2.13 -2.32 -10.01
CA LEU A 32 -0.70 -2.18 -9.73
C LEU A 32 -0.22 -3.05 -8.56
N ILE A 33 -1.12 -3.41 -7.65
CA ILE A 33 -0.78 -4.19 -6.44
C ILE A 33 -0.83 -5.68 -6.79
N LEU A 34 0.30 -6.37 -6.67
CA LEU A 34 0.39 -7.81 -6.87
C LEU A 34 0.49 -8.56 -5.53
N PRO A 35 0.07 -9.84 -5.46
CA PRO A 35 0.31 -10.66 -4.28
C PRO A 35 1.80 -10.73 -3.94
N GLY A 36 2.14 -10.52 -2.67
CA GLY A 36 3.52 -10.39 -2.21
C GLY A 36 4.04 -8.94 -2.13
N ASP A 37 3.32 -7.98 -2.70
CA ASP A 37 3.62 -6.57 -2.50
C ASP A 37 3.21 -6.11 -1.11
N THR A 38 3.94 -5.10 -0.63
CA THR A 38 3.66 -4.43 0.65
C THR A 38 3.02 -3.08 0.38
N VAL A 39 1.88 -2.80 1.01
CA VAL A 39 1.26 -1.47 0.96
C VAL A 39 1.28 -0.82 2.34
N MET A 40 1.69 0.44 2.36
CA MET A 40 1.63 1.31 3.53
C MET A 40 0.57 2.37 3.26
N ALA A 41 -0.38 2.52 4.20
CA ALA A 41 -1.43 3.53 4.11
C ALA A 41 -1.89 3.94 5.52
N ASP A 42 -2.35 5.18 5.64
CA ASP A 42 -3.01 5.63 6.85
C ASP A 42 -4.35 4.92 6.98
N THR A 43 -4.50 4.11 8.02
CA THR A 43 -5.75 3.39 8.29
C THR A 43 -6.28 3.77 9.68
N LYS A 44 -7.60 3.80 9.82
CA LYS A 44 -8.24 3.83 11.12
C LYS A 44 -8.53 2.40 11.54
N ARG A 45 -7.92 1.96 12.62
CA ARG A 45 -8.23 0.67 13.25
C ARG A 45 -8.90 0.88 14.59
N LEU A 46 -9.80 -0.02 14.95
CA LEU A 46 -10.41 -0.05 16.26
C LEU A 46 -9.37 -0.63 17.25
N GLY A 47 -8.47 0.24 17.73
CA GLY A 47 -7.30 -0.10 18.55
C GLY A 47 -6.26 1.03 18.48
N ALA A 48 -5.33 1.09 19.45
CA ALA A 48 -4.39 2.20 19.68
C ALA A 48 -3.71 2.77 18.40
N PRO A 49 -3.38 4.09 18.37
CA PRO A 49 -2.83 4.76 17.19
C PRO A 49 -1.44 4.19 16.84
N THR A 50 -1.36 3.37 15.80
CA THR A 50 -0.10 2.76 15.32
C THR A 50 -0.08 2.76 13.79
N HIS A 51 1.12 2.89 13.20
CA HIS A 51 1.31 2.75 11.75
C HIS A 51 0.98 1.31 11.34
N CYS A 52 0.22 1.18 10.26
CA CYS A 52 -0.39 -0.07 9.84
C CYS A 52 0.25 -0.55 8.53
N ARG A 53 0.82 -1.75 8.56
CA ARG A 53 1.28 -2.45 7.36
C ARG A 53 0.15 -3.34 6.84
N ILE A 54 -0.07 -3.34 5.52
CA ILE A 54 -1.03 -4.22 4.84
C ILE A 54 -0.25 -5.13 3.91
N ASP A 55 -0.28 -6.43 4.20
CA ASP A 55 0.32 -7.46 3.35
C ASP A 55 -0.78 -8.18 2.55
N PHE A 56 -0.58 -8.29 1.23
CA PHE A 56 -1.49 -8.98 0.32
C PHE A 56 -1.02 -10.42 0.09
N SER A 57 -1.72 -11.39 0.69
CA SER A 57 -1.49 -12.82 0.41
C SER A 57 -2.26 -13.30 -0.84
N ASN A 58 -1.91 -14.46 -1.39
CA ASN A 58 -2.57 -15.06 -2.58
C ASN A 58 -4.08 -15.31 -2.42
N THR A 59 -4.57 -15.22 -1.19
CA THR A 59 -5.99 -15.07 -0.86
C THR A 59 -6.18 -13.64 -0.40
N THR A 60 -7.25 -12.97 -0.84
CA THR A 60 -7.70 -11.59 -0.59
C THR A 60 -7.89 -11.19 0.89
N ASN A 61 -7.05 -11.73 1.77
CA ASN A 61 -6.96 -11.55 3.20
C ASN A 61 -5.88 -10.50 3.44
N PHE A 62 -6.32 -9.35 3.94
CA PHE A 62 -5.45 -8.30 4.42
C PHE A 62 -4.85 -8.76 5.75
N ILE A 63 -3.54 -9.01 5.79
CA ILE A 63 -2.83 -9.22 7.06
C ILE A 63 -2.36 -7.86 7.53
N THR A 64 -2.72 -7.54 8.75
CA THR A 64 -2.72 -6.18 9.23
C THR A 64 -1.77 -6.10 10.43
N GLU A 65 -0.48 -5.90 10.20
CA GLU A 65 0.53 -5.84 11.26
C GLU A 65 0.60 -4.43 11.88
N THR A 66 0.74 -4.37 13.21
CA THR A 66 0.82 -3.13 14.00
C THR A 66 2.20 -3.00 14.62
N TYR A 67 2.86 -1.87 14.41
CA TYR A 67 4.15 -1.56 15.05
C TYR A 67 3.98 -0.41 16.04
N PRO A 68 4.52 -0.49 17.27
CA PRO A 68 4.52 0.65 18.19
C PRO A 68 5.37 1.80 17.63
N THR A 69 4.95 3.04 17.91
CA THR A 69 5.69 4.28 17.59
C THR A 69 6.99 4.38 18.35
#